data_AF-A0A8J7N4J9-F1
#
_entry.id   AF-A0A8J7N4J9-F1
#
_cell.length_a   1.000
_cell.length_b   1.000
_cell.length_c   1.000
_cell.angle_alpha   90.00
_cell.angle_beta   90.00
_cell.angle_gamma   90.00
#
_symmetry.space_group_name_H-M   'P 1'
#
loop_
_entity.id
_entity.type
_entity.pdbx_description
1 polymer ?
#
loop_
_entity_poly.entity_id
_entity_poly.type
_entity_poly.pdbx_seq_one_letter_code
_entity_poly.pdbx_strand_id
1 'polypeptide(L)' 'RAPDHPDFDRYPTLATLIADFDIDDWGALAWASGRVVDFIVPRALIDD' A
#
# COMPACT_ATOMS: atom_id res chain seq x y z
N ARG A 1 0.77 4.29 -9.49
CA ARG A 1 -0.05 5.45 -9.08
C ARG A 1 -0.39 5.25 -7.60
N ALA A 2 -0.21 6.27 -6.76
CA ALA A 2 -0.63 6.18 -5.36
C ALA A 2 -2.16 6.03 -5.27
N PRO A 3 -2.69 5.27 -4.29
CA PRO A 3 -4.12 5.17 -4.06
C PRO A 3 -4.66 6.55 -3.71
N ASP A 4 -5.90 6.82 -4.14
CA ASP A 4 -6.60 8.07 -3.84
C ASP A 4 -7.16 8.00 -2.41
N HIS A 5 -6.26 8.03 -1.43
CA HIS A 5 -6.59 7.97 -0.01
C HIS A 5 -5.86 9.11 0.73
N PRO A 6 -6.58 10.01 1.44
CA PRO A 6 -6.00 11.22 2.03
C PRO A 6 -4.88 10.92 3.05
N ASP A 7 -4.96 9.78 3.74
CA ASP A 7 -3.90 9.36 4.68
C ASP A 7 -2.72 8.60 4.04
N PHE A 8 -2.72 8.33 2.73
CA PHE A 8 -1.65 7.54 2.11
C PHE A 8 -0.28 8.20 2.28
N ASP A 9 -0.21 9.52 2.09
CA ASP A 9 1.03 10.30 2.26
C ASP A 9 1.45 10.42 3.73
N ARG A 10 0.49 10.41 4.66
CA ARG A 10 0.78 10.48 6.11
C ARG A 10 1.18 9.14 6.69
N TYR A 11 0.68 8.06 6.10
CA TYR A 11 0.93 6.67 6.47
C TYR A 11 0.88 6.45 8.01
N PRO A 12 -0.30 6.61 8.64
CA PRO A 12 -0.42 6.57 10.10
C PRO A 12 -0.04 5.19 10.67
N THR A 13 0.14 5.12 11.99
CA THR A 13 0.41 3.86 12.67
C THR A 13 -0.67 2.83 12.35
N LEU A 14 -0.23 1.59 12.13
CA LEU A 14 -1.07 0.44 11.73
C LEU A 14 -1.73 0.58 10.35
N ALA A 15 -1.35 1.56 9.53
CA ALA A 15 -1.72 1.56 8.12
C ALA A 15 -1.14 0.33 7.40
N THR A 16 -1.97 -0.31 6.58
CA THR A 16 -1.61 -1.52 5.83
C THR A 16 -1.69 -1.24 4.34
N LEU A 17 -0.60 -1.51 3.61
CA LEU A 17 -0.51 -1.45 2.15
C LEU A 17 -0.43 -2.87 1.60
N ILE A 18 -1.29 -3.18 0.62
CA ILE A 18 -1.15 -4.34 -0.24
C ILE A 18 -0.55 -3.86 -1.56
N ALA A 19 0.61 -4.40 -1.92
CA ALA A 19 1.32 -4.08 -3.15
C ALA A 19 1.69 -5.36 -3.91
N ASP A 20 1.45 -5.32 -5.22
CA ASP A 20 1.87 -6.36 -6.15
C ASP A 20 3.19 -5.95 -6.81
N PHE A 21 4.08 -6.93 -6.99
CA PHE A 21 5.32 -6.79 -7.76
C PHE A 21 5.35 -7.86 -8.84
N ASP A 22 5.56 -7.45 -10.08
CA ASP A 22 5.69 -8.35 -11.23
C ASP A 22 7.14 -8.87 -11.29
N ILE A 23 7.48 -9.76 -10.35
CA ILE A 23 8.81 -10.33 -10.18
C ILE A 23 8.72 -11.82 -9.86
N ASP A 24 9.63 -12.61 -10.40
CA ASP A 24 9.73 -14.06 -10.13
C ASP A 24 10.60 -14.38 -8.90
N ASP A 25 11.40 -13.40 -8.44
CA ASP A 25 12.34 -13.53 -7.32
C ASP A 25 12.42 -12.22 -6.53
N TRP A 26 12.53 -12.33 -5.21
CA TRP A 26 12.63 -11.18 -4.32
C TRP A 26 13.94 -10.40 -4.47
N GLY A 27 15.01 -11.03 -4.95
CA GLY A 27 16.26 -10.35 -5.29
C GLY A 27 16.15 -9.42 -6.50
N ALA A 28 15.12 -9.57 -7.34
CA ALA A 28 14.84 -8.70 -8.48
C ALA A 28 14.05 -7.43 -8.11
N LEU A 29 13.70 -7.25 -6.84
CA LEU A 29 12.91 -6.11 -6.38
C LEU A 29 13.63 -4.77 -6.64
N ALA A 30 12.98 -3.89 -7.42
CA ALA A 30 13.50 -2.58 -7.78
C ALA A 30 12.72 -1.43 -7.13
N TRP A 31 13.37 -0.27 -6.99
CA TRP A 31 12.72 0.94 -6.50
C TRP A 31 11.53 1.34 -7.38
N ALA A 32 10.44 1.76 -6.74
CA ALA A 32 9.21 2.24 -7.39
C ALA A 32 8.57 1.26 -8.40
N SER A 33 8.88 -0.04 -8.30
CA SER A 33 8.34 -1.08 -9.21
C SER A 33 6.99 -1.65 -8.77
N GLY A 34 6.59 -1.41 -7.52
CA GLY A 34 5.35 -1.95 -6.96
C GLY A 34 4.10 -1.25 -7.48
N ARG A 35 3.04 -2.03 -7.69
CA ARG A 35 1.70 -1.54 -7.96
C ARG A 35 0.88 -1.61 -6.68
N VAL A 36 0.32 -0.48 -6.26
CA VAL A 36 -0.62 -0.47 -5.13
C VAL A 36 -1.89 -1.21 -5.51
N VAL A 37 -2.27 -2.19 -4.70
CA VAL A 37 -3.50 -2.98 -4.83
C VAL A 37 -4.57 -2.42 -3.91
N ASP A 38 -4.22 -2.19 -2.64
CA ASP A 38 -5.13 -1.66 -1.63
C ASP A 38 -4.36 -0.94 -0.53
N PHE A 39 -5.03 -0.03 0.17
CA PHE A 39 -4.51 0.66 1.33
C PHE A 39 -5.62 0.93 2.34
N ILE A 40 -5.39 0.54 3.59
CA ILE A 40 -6.38 0.72 4.65
C ILE A 40 -5.74 1.23 5.94
N VAL A 41 -6.50 2.06 6.65
CA VAL A 41 -6.18 2.51 8.00
C VAL A 41 -7.16 1.90 9.00
N PRO A 42 -6.75 1.56 10.23
CA PRO A 42 -7.66 0.87 11.17
C PRO A 42 -8.93 1.63 11.49
N ARG A 43 -8.90 2.97 11.45
CA ARG A 43 -10.10 3.81 11.69
C ARG A 43 -11.20 3.52 10.67
N ALA A 44 -10.84 3.30 9.41
CA ALA A 44 -11.81 3.05 8.34
C ALA A 44 -12.55 1.71 8.49
N LEU A 45 -12.03 0.78 9.31
CA LEU A 45 -12.66 -0.53 9.56
C LEU A 45 -13.83 -0.48 10.56
N ILE A 46 -13.99 0.62 11.30
CA ILE A 46 -14.95 0.75 12.40
C ILE A 46 -16.17 1.59 11.98
N ASP A 47 -16.08 2.28 10.85
CA ASP A 47 -17.11 3.21 10.37
C ASP A 47 -18.13 2.53 9.41
N ASP A 48 -18.14 1.18 9.34
CA ASP A 48 -19.09 0.33 8.60
C ASP A 48 -20.21 -0.27 9.48
#